data_AF-A0A504LUH8-F1
#
_entry.id   AF-A0A504LUH8-F1
#
_cell.length_a   1.000
_cell.length_b   1.000
_cell.length_c   1.000
_cell.angle_alpha   90.00
_cell.angle_beta   90.00
_cell.angle_gamma   90.00
#
_symmetry.space_group_name_H-M   'P 1'
#
loop_
_entity.id
_entity.type
_entity.pdbx_description
1 polymer ?
#
loop_
_entity_poly.entity_id
_entity_poly.type
_entity_poly.pdbx_seq_one_letter_code
_entity_poly.pdbx_strand_id
1 'polypeptide(L)'
;MHVTKLLFPDMFAVEIDGQAGTVCDVFPDWNVHDRFGIVLDSPLGGVGATHLIQLAIVCFYEIKPQRRSARAIYPEIYAFHLGRGFGTHSPFDFWPARREVILKTEDHREVLDAINDRAITRLAIPNRPRREIVHRRKETEAALETIRSAFVYSPTGRVADPDFAIRGTSPKTEYNPKQVIKPPSAQEVEARAVAAKGLVKEADLDYARWLQVRSADVGAQDRARAASAREAISCDGLVRETYRRIPVDEALLCL
;
A
#
# COMPACT_ATOMS: atom_id res chain seq x y z
N MET A 1 0.76 -6.23 -17.16
CA MET A 1 2.14 -6.48 -16.68
C MET A 1 2.04 -6.80 -15.19
N HIS A 2 2.49 -7.97 -14.76
CA HIS A 2 2.27 -8.49 -13.41
C HIS A 2 3.37 -8.02 -12.43
N VAL A 3 3.04 -7.75 -11.16
CA VAL A 3 4.00 -7.13 -10.22
C VAL A 3 5.27 -7.96 -10.02
N THR A 4 5.13 -9.30 -10.06
CA THR A 4 6.24 -10.27 -10.04
C THR A 4 7.39 -9.98 -11.02
N LYS A 5 7.11 -9.30 -12.14
CA LYS A 5 8.10 -8.93 -13.17
C LYS A 5 8.21 -7.42 -13.39
N LEU A 6 7.46 -6.63 -12.63
CA LEU A 6 7.36 -5.19 -12.81
C LEU A 6 8.45 -4.44 -12.04
N LEU A 7 8.66 -4.83 -10.78
CA LEU A 7 9.42 -4.04 -9.80
C LEU A 7 10.63 -4.83 -9.26
N PHE A 8 11.75 -4.13 -9.17
CA PHE A 8 13.03 -4.62 -8.67
C PHE A 8 13.68 -3.56 -7.76
N PRO A 9 14.59 -3.96 -6.85
CA PRO A 9 15.20 -3.04 -5.88
C PRO A 9 15.89 -1.82 -6.51
N ASP A 10 16.59 -2.02 -7.63
CA ASP A 10 17.34 -0.99 -8.36
C ASP A 10 16.46 0.12 -8.98
N MET A 11 15.14 -0.09 -8.98
CA MET A 11 14.15 0.91 -9.43
C MET A 11 13.77 1.94 -8.36
N PHE A 12 14.37 1.84 -7.16
CA PHE A 12 14.11 2.74 -6.05
C PHE A 12 15.41 3.26 -5.46
N ALA A 13 15.49 4.57 -5.28
CA ALA A 13 16.51 5.22 -4.48
C ALA A 13 15.92 5.62 -3.13
N VAL A 14 16.56 5.19 -2.04
CA VAL A 14 16.20 5.54 -0.67
C VAL A 14 17.15 6.63 -0.17
N GLU A 15 16.59 7.59 0.55
CA GLU A 15 17.34 8.65 1.22
C GLU A 15 16.90 8.69 2.70
N ILE A 16 17.84 8.55 3.63
CA ILE A 16 17.62 8.66 5.07
C ILE A 16 18.41 9.88 5.55
N ASP A 17 17.76 10.84 6.23
CA ASP A 17 18.41 12.06 6.74
C ASP A 17 19.28 12.79 5.69
N GLY A 18 18.82 12.83 4.44
CA GLY A 18 19.54 13.47 3.32
C GLY A 18 20.71 12.65 2.75
N GLN A 19 20.99 11.46 3.27
CA GLN A 19 22.05 10.56 2.81
C GLN A 19 21.48 9.39 2.01
N ALA A 20 22.29 8.85 1.10
CA ALA A 20 21.91 7.65 0.36
C ALA A 20 21.71 6.47 1.34
N GLY A 21 20.54 5.85 1.25
CA GLY A 21 20.17 4.68 2.04
C GLY A 21 19.75 3.50 1.15
N THR A 22 19.23 2.48 1.80
CA THR A 22 18.84 1.20 1.20
C THR A 22 17.44 0.80 1.65
N VAL A 23 16.89 -0.21 0.98
CA VAL A 23 15.60 -0.80 1.39
C VAL A 23 15.67 -1.39 2.80
N CYS A 24 16.83 -1.91 3.22
CA CYS A 24 17.04 -2.42 4.57
C CYS A 24 16.99 -1.32 5.63
N ASP A 25 17.34 -0.09 5.27
CA ASP A 25 17.18 1.04 6.19
C ASP A 25 15.70 1.33 6.41
N VAL A 26 14.87 1.29 5.36
CA VAL A 26 13.39 1.45 5.48
C VAL A 26 12.78 0.31 6.29
N PHE A 27 13.08 -0.94 5.89
CA PHE A 27 12.54 -2.16 6.47
C PHE A 27 13.66 -3.04 7.07
N PRO A 28 14.13 -2.73 8.29
CA PRO A 28 15.17 -3.54 8.93
C PRO A 28 14.67 -4.97 9.16
N ASP A 29 15.59 -5.92 9.03
CA ASP A 29 15.40 -7.34 9.30
C ASP A 29 14.17 -7.96 8.63
N TRP A 30 13.85 -7.51 7.41
CA TRP A 30 12.73 -8.08 6.64
C TRP A 30 12.94 -9.59 6.41
N ASN A 31 11.95 -10.39 6.77
CA ASN A 31 11.99 -11.85 6.68
C ASN A 31 10.75 -12.43 5.96
N VAL A 32 10.70 -13.76 5.82
CA VAL A 32 9.67 -14.45 5.03
C VAL A 32 8.26 -14.37 5.61
N HIS A 33 8.13 -14.01 6.90
CA HIS A 33 6.87 -13.86 7.62
C HIS A 33 6.38 -12.41 7.68
N ASP A 34 7.17 -11.45 7.20
CA ASP A 34 6.77 -10.04 7.25
C ASP A 34 5.58 -9.74 6.34
N ARG A 35 4.73 -8.84 6.86
CA ARG A 35 3.47 -8.43 6.26
C ARG A 35 3.34 -6.92 6.34
N PHE A 36 2.98 -6.30 5.23
CA PHE A 36 2.79 -4.86 5.16
C PHE A 36 1.31 -4.51 5.24
N GLY A 37 0.96 -3.58 6.13
CA GLY A 37 -0.39 -3.04 6.28
C GLY A 37 -0.40 -1.56 5.98
N ILE A 38 -1.43 -1.07 5.28
CA ILE A 38 -1.69 0.35 5.08
C ILE A 38 -3.10 0.71 5.53
N VAL A 39 -3.24 1.71 6.38
CA VAL A 39 -4.54 2.29 6.76
C VAL A 39 -4.91 3.37 5.76
N LEU A 40 -6.17 3.43 5.35
CA LEU A 40 -6.72 4.37 4.37
C LEU A 40 -7.93 5.06 5.00
N ASP A 41 -7.91 6.38 5.02
CA ASP A 41 -8.96 7.23 5.62
C ASP A 41 -9.57 8.24 4.63
N SER A 42 -9.11 8.22 3.38
CA SER A 42 -9.45 9.20 2.36
C SER A 42 -9.44 8.59 0.96
N PRO A 43 -10.28 9.09 0.03
CA PRO A 43 -10.34 8.62 -1.36
C PRO A 43 -8.97 8.56 -2.02
N LEU A 44 -8.57 7.37 -2.48
CA LEU A 44 -7.27 7.10 -3.10
C LEU A 44 -6.05 7.52 -2.25
N GLY A 45 -6.20 7.63 -0.92
CA GLY A 45 -5.13 8.11 -0.03
C GLY A 45 -3.84 7.31 -0.13
N GLY A 46 -3.93 6.00 -0.40
CA GLY A 46 -2.77 5.12 -0.57
C GLY A 46 -1.89 5.47 -1.77
N VAL A 47 -2.37 6.29 -2.72
CA VAL A 47 -1.56 6.84 -3.83
C VAL A 47 -0.42 7.73 -3.32
N GLY A 48 -0.51 8.27 -2.11
CA GLY A 48 0.59 8.99 -1.48
C GLY A 48 1.67 8.11 -0.84
N ALA A 49 1.47 6.78 -0.80
CA ALA A 49 2.39 5.84 -0.15
C ALA A 49 2.85 4.70 -1.09
N THR A 50 2.85 4.95 -2.39
CA THR A 50 3.01 3.87 -3.37
C THR A 50 4.41 3.26 -3.37
N HIS A 51 5.46 4.03 -3.11
CA HIS A 51 6.81 3.49 -2.99
C HIS A 51 7.00 2.69 -1.70
N LEU A 52 6.35 3.04 -0.58
CA LEU A 52 6.35 2.16 0.60
C LEU A 52 5.68 0.82 0.28
N ILE A 53 4.51 0.85 -0.35
CA ILE A 53 3.80 -0.35 -0.80
C ILE A 53 4.72 -1.17 -1.73
N GLN A 54 5.30 -0.54 -2.74
CA GLN A 54 6.13 -1.21 -3.74
C GLN A 54 7.44 -1.74 -3.16
N LEU A 55 8.09 -1.04 -2.24
CA LEU A 55 9.27 -1.56 -1.54
C LEU A 55 8.92 -2.80 -0.72
N ALA A 56 7.78 -2.82 -0.02
CA ALA A 56 7.32 -4.01 0.70
C ALA A 56 7.10 -5.20 -0.25
N ILE A 57 6.55 -4.94 -1.44
CA ILE A 57 6.39 -5.97 -2.49
C ILE A 57 7.76 -6.46 -2.99
N VAL A 58 8.71 -5.55 -3.20
CA VAL A 58 10.08 -5.89 -3.57
C VAL A 58 10.71 -6.78 -2.50
N CYS A 59 10.68 -6.38 -1.22
CA CYS A 59 11.21 -7.19 -0.11
C CYS A 59 10.60 -8.59 -0.07
N PHE A 60 9.28 -8.70 -0.26
CA PHE A 60 8.59 -9.98 -0.31
C PHE A 60 9.13 -10.91 -1.38
N TYR A 61 9.45 -10.39 -2.57
CA TYR A 61 10.01 -11.21 -3.63
C TYR A 61 11.51 -11.46 -3.46
N GLU A 62 12.29 -10.48 -3.01
CA GLU A 62 13.74 -10.63 -2.88
C GLU A 62 14.14 -11.61 -1.77
N ILE A 63 13.40 -11.67 -0.66
CA ILE A 63 13.71 -12.64 0.40
C ILE A 63 13.48 -14.09 -0.03
N LYS A 64 12.66 -14.32 -1.07
CA LYS A 64 12.42 -15.64 -1.65
C LYS A 64 12.15 -15.52 -3.16
N PRO A 65 13.20 -15.33 -3.99
CA PRO A 65 13.06 -15.01 -5.42
C PRO A 65 12.25 -16.01 -6.24
N GLN A 66 12.20 -17.28 -5.79
CA GLN A 66 11.39 -18.33 -6.41
C GLN A 66 9.88 -17.99 -6.42
N ARG A 67 9.41 -17.07 -5.56
CA ARG A 67 8.04 -16.54 -5.59
C ARG A 67 7.69 -15.86 -6.92
N ARG A 68 8.68 -15.30 -7.63
CA ARG A 68 8.49 -14.64 -8.93
C ARG A 68 8.20 -15.62 -10.08
N SER A 69 8.63 -16.88 -9.97
CA SER A 69 8.58 -17.86 -11.08
C SER A 69 7.83 -19.17 -10.77
N ALA A 70 7.89 -19.68 -9.54
CA ALA A 70 7.49 -21.07 -9.26
C ALA A 70 6.03 -21.24 -8.84
N ARG A 71 5.39 -20.23 -8.23
CA ARG A 71 4.07 -20.39 -7.58
C ARG A 71 3.11 -19.21 -7.71
N ALA A 72 3.47 -18.17 -8.49
CA ALA A 72 2.67 -16.96 -8.69
C ALA A 72 2.04 -16.40 -7.39
N ILE A 73 2.82 -16.37 -6.30
CA ILE A 73 2.33 -15.96 -4.98
C ILE A 73 2.31 -14.44 -4.92
N TYR A 74 1.15 -13.89 -4.55
CA TYR A 74 1.01 -12.46 -4.30
C TYR A 74 1.62 -12.04 -2.96
N PRO A 75 2.20 -10.84 -2.88
CA PRO A 75 2.84 -10.32 -1.66
C PRO A 75 1.84 -10.22 -0.51
N GLU A 76 2.29 -10.44 0.72
CA GLU A 76 1.45 -10.30 1.92
C GLU A 76 1.32 -8.81 2.31
N ILE A 77 0.55 -8.08 1.49
CA ILE A 77 0.19 -6.69 1.70
C ILE A 77 -1.32 -6.57 1.96
N TYR A 78 -1.70 -5.65 2.84
CA TYR A 78 -3.08 -5.48 3.28
C TYR A 78 -3.46 -4.00 3.38
N ALA A 79 -4.63 -3.64 2.85
CA ALA A 79 -5.20 -2.31 2.95
C ALA A 79 -6.39 -2.33 3.91
N PHE A 80 -6.47 -1.35 4.80
CA PHE A 80 -7.51 -1.20 5.82
C PHE A 80 -8.23 0.12 5.60
N HIS A 81 -9.42 0.07 5.03
CA HIS A 81 -10.23 1.25 4.80
C HIS A 81 -11.13 1.53 6.01
N LEU A 82 -10.98 2.71 6.59
CA LEU A 82 -11.75 3.14 7.76
C LEU A 82 -13.08 3.80 7.36
N GLY A 83 -14.19 3.32 7.92
CA GLY A 83 -15.55 3.83 7.71
C GLY A 83 -16.19 3.41 6.37
N ARG A 84 -15.47 3.55 5.25
CA ARG A 84 -15.97 3.19 3.91
C ARG A 84 -14.84 2.81 2.95
N GLY A 85 -15.18 2.30 1.77
CA GLY A 85 -14.19 2.08 0.71
C GLY A 85 -13.65 3.40 0.15
N PHE A 86 -12.37 3.40 -0.23
CA PHE A 86 -11.65 4.58 -0.74
C PHE A 86 -11.03 4.34 -2.11
N GLY A 87 -11.65 3.50 -2.92
CA GLY A 87 -11.09 3.04 -4.19
C GLY A 87 -10.21 1.81 -4.00
N THR A 88 -9.90 1.12 -5.09
CA THR A 88 -9.11 -0.11 -5.04
C THR A 88 -7.64 0.11 -5.35
N HIS A 89 -6.80 -0.54 -4.56
CA HIS A 89 -5.36 -0.64 -4.75
C HIS A 89 -4.97 -1.96 -5.42
N SER A 90 -5.92 -2.73 -5.94
CA SER A 90 -5.68 -4.02 -6.58
C SER A 90 -4.62 -4.05 -7.69
N PRO A 91 -4.29 -2.95 -8.43
CA PRO A 91 -3.11 -2.92 -9.30
C PRO A 91 -1.77 -3.25 -8.60
N PHE A 92 -1.67 -3.07 -7.28
CA PHE A 92 -0.51 -3.45 -6.46
C PHE A 92 -0.57 -4.89 -5.93
N ASP A 93 -1.58 -5.68 -6.29
CA ASP A 93 -1.83 -7.04 -5.77
C ASP A 93 -2.40 -7.09 -4.34
N PHE A 94 -3.18 -6.07 -3.93
CA PHE A 94 -4.13 -6.20 -2.81
C PHE A 94 -5.30 -7.12 -3.22
N TRP A 95 -4.99 -8.40 -3.42
CA TRP A 95 -5.88 -9.44 -3.91
C TRP A 95 -5.46 -10.79 -3.32
N PRO A 96 -6.39 -11.68 -2.93
CA PRO A 96 -7.84 -11.60 -3.05
C PRO A 96 -8.51 -10.63 -2.07
N ALA A 97 -9.82 -10.42 -2.19
CA ALA A 97 -10.61 -9.43 -1.44
C ALA A 97 -10.28 -9.33 0.07
N ARG A 98 -9.91 -10.43 0.73
CA ARG A 98 -9.47 -10.44 2.14
C ARG A 98 -8.27 -9.53 2.46
N ARG A 99 -7.53 -9.10 1.43
CA ARG A 99 -6.37 -8.21 1.51
C ARG A 99 -6.71 -6.73 1.38
N GLU A 100 -7.94 -6.39 1.00
CA GLU A 100 -8.43 -5.01 0.95
C GLU A 100 -9.70 -4.94 1.82
N VAL A 101 -9.48 -4.67 3.11
CA VAL A 101 -10.46 -4.77 4.18
C VAL A 101 -11.23 -3.47 4.28
N ILE A 102 -12.56 -3.54 4.17
CA ILE A 102 -13.44 -2.38 4.31
C ILE A 102 -14.12 -2.45 5.67
N LEU A 103 -13.64 -1.65 6.62
CA LEU A 103 -14.19 -1.57 7.97
C LEU A 103 -15.34 -0.56 7.95
N LYS A 104 -16.57 -1.07 7.76
CA LYS A 104 -17.80 -0.26 7.73
C LYS A 104 -18.26 0.09 9.15
N THR A 105 -17.38 0.73 9.90
CA THR A 105 -17.55 1.06 11.30
C THR A 105 -16.90 2.40 11.60
N GLU A 106 -17.44 3.11 12.59
CA GLU A 106 -16.80 4.28 13.19
C GLU A 106 -16.01 3.88 14.46
N ASP A 107 -16.08 2.61 14.87
CA ASP A 107 -15.30 2.09 15.99
C ASP A 107 -13.84 1.85 15.56
N HIS A 108 -12.99 2.84 15.83
CA HIS A 108 -11.55 2.80 15.55
C HIS A 108 -10.83 1.57 16.14
N ARG A 109 -11.39 0.93 17.17
CA ARG A 109 -10.81 -0.28 17.76
C ARG A 109 -10.86 -1.46 16.78
N GLU A 110 -11.86 -1.53 15.90
CA GLU A 110 -11.93 -2.58 14.86
C GLU A 110 -10.77 -2.50 13.85
N VAL A 111 -10.14 -1.33 13.70
CA VAL A 111 -8.94 -1.20 12.87
C VAL A 111 -7.80 -2.00 13.47
N LEU A 112 -7.61 -1.90 14.79
CA LEU A 112 -6.56 -2.65 15.48
C LEU A 112 -6.84 -4.15 15.46
N ASP A 113 -8.08 -4.57 15.69
CA ASP A 113 -8.49 -5.98 15.57
C ASP A 113 -8.12 -6.52 14.17
N ALA A 114 -8.48 -5.79 13.10
CA ALA A 114 -8.21 -6.21 11.74
C ALA A 114 -6.70 -6.28 11.39
N ILE A 115 -5.90 -5.38 11.97
CA ILE A 115 -4.44 -5.35 11.88
C ILE A 115 -3.85 -6.59 12.57
N ASN A 116 -4.29 -6.87 13.81
CA ASN A 116 -3.82 -8.01 14.59
C ASN A 116 -4.23 -9.36 13.97
N ASP A 117 -5.47 -9.49 13.48
CA ASP A 117 -5.97 -10.68 12.76
C ASP A 117 -5.11 -11.04 11.54
N ARG A 118 -4.46 -10.04 10.94
CA ARG A 118 -3.58 -10.22 9.77
C ARG A 118 -2.11 -10.26 10.13
N ALA A 119 -1.76 -10.18 11.41
CA ALA A 119 -0.38 -10.20 11.91
C ALA A 119 0.53 -9.23 11.15
N ILE A 120 0.07 -7.98 10.97
CA ILE A 120 0.85 -6.95 10.27
C ILE A 120 2.14 -6.68 11.04
N THR A 121 3.27 -6.69 10.34
CA THR A 121 4.59 -6.47 10.95
C THR A 121 5.22 -5.15 10.55
N ARG A 122 4.76 -4.52 9.45
CA ARG A 122 5.17 -3.19 8.98
C ARG A 122 3.92 -2.38 8.66
N LEU A 123 3.65 -1.31 9.41
CA LEU A 123 2.39 -0.58 9.35
C LEU A 123 2.58 0.84 8.80
N ALA A 124 1.84 1.21 7.76
CA ALA A 124 1.75 2.59 7.27
C ALA A 124 0.40 3.19 7.65
N ILE A 125 0.41 4.34 8.32
CA ILE A 125 -0.79 5.09 8.71
C ILE A 125 -0.79 6.48 8.06
N PRO A 126 -1.97 7.01 7.70
CA PRO A 126 -2.06 8.37 7.18
C PRO A 126 -1.70 9.37 8.28
N ASN A 127 -1.23 10.55 7.90
CA ASN A 127 -0.87 11.62 8.82
C ASN A 127 -2.12 12.18 9.51
N ARG A 128 -2.45 11.58 10.65
CA ARG A 128 -3.62 11.90 11.46
C ARG A 128 -3.18 12.40 12.83
N PRO A 129 -3.98 13.27 13.47
CA PRO A 129 -3.73 13.66 14.83
C PRO A 129 -3.86 12.46 15.77
N ARG A 130 -3.06 12.45 16.84
CA ARG A 130 -3.22 11.52 17.95
C ARG A 130 -4.60 11.68 18.58
N ARG A 131 -5.17 10.58 19.05
CA ARG A 131 -6.46 10.51 19.71
C ARG A 131 -6.35 9.63 20.95
N GLU A 132 -7.15 9.95 21.96
CA GLU A 132 -7.31 9.07 23.11
C GLU A 132 -8.21 7.89 22.70
N ILE A 133 -7.60 6.73 22.43
CA ILE A 133 -8.29 5.51 22.03
C ILE A 133 -8.01 4.44 23.08
N VAL A 134 -9.05 3.98 23.75
CA VAL A 134 -8.97 2.81 24.63
C VAL A 134 -9.26 1.57 23.79
N HIS A 135 -8.20 0.90 23.36
CA HIS A 135 -8.30 -0.35 22.59
C HIS A 135 -8.85 -1.50 23.42
N ARG A 136 -9.35 -2.55 22.74
CA ARG A 136 -9.85 -3.75 23.42
C ARG A 136 -8.70 -4.41 24.19
N ARG A 137 -9.06 -5.10 25.26
CA ARG A 137 -8.10 -5.73 26.18
C ARG A 137 -7.16 -6.66 25.39
N LYS A 138 -5.84 -6.49 25.55
CA LYS A 138 -4.76 -7.25 24.87
C LYS A 138 -4.47 -6.90 23.43
N GLU A 139 -5.28 -6.07 22.76
CA GLU A 139 -5.02 -5.70 21.36
C GLU A 139 -3.77 -4.82 21.22
N THR A 140 -3.55 -3.90 22.16
CA THR A 140 -2.35 -3.05 22.15
C THR A 140 -1.09 -3.87 22.36
N GLU A 141 -1.06 -4.76 23.33
CA GLU A 141 0.11 -5.60 23.61
C GLU A 141 0.40 -6.58 22.47
N ALA A 142 -0.64 -7.15 21.83
CA ALA A 142 -0.47 -8.01 20.66
C ALA A 142 0.15 -7.24 19.47
N ALA A 143 -0.29 -6.00 19.25
CA ALA A 143 0.25 -5.15 18.21
C ALA A 143 1.70 -4.74 18.51
N LEU A 144 2.04 -4.38 19.75
CA LEU A 144 3.41 -4.04 20.17
C LEU A 144 4.38 -5.22 20.05
N GLU A 145 3.89 -6.44 20.29
CA GLU A 145 4.69 -7.66 20.11
C GLU A 145 4.96 -7.98 18.63
N THR A 146 4.00 -7.67 17.75
CA THR A 146 4.01 -8.10 16.34
C THR A 146 4.59 -7.06 15.38
N ILE A 147 4.19 -5.79 15.52
CA ILE A 147 4.59 -4.70 14.62
C ILE A 147 6.04 -4.31 14.94
N ARG A 148 6.91 -4.40 13.93
CA ARG A 148 8.34 -4.05 14.07
C ARG A 148 8.64 -2.62 13.65
N SER A 149 7.87 -2.05 12.74
CA SER A 149 7.99 -0.64 12.39
C SER A 149 6.67 -0.05 11.95
N ALA A 150 6.48 1.23 12.26
CA ALA A 150 5.35 2.02 11.81
C ALA A 150 5.81 3.29 11.10
N PHE A 151 5.02 3.72 10.12
CA PHE A 151 5.33 4.84 9.24
C PHE A 151 4.12 5.76 9.11
N VAL A 152 4.38 7.06 9.03
CA VAL A 152 3.38 8.06 8.66
C VAL A 152 3.56 8.43 7.20
N TYR A 153 2.48 8.41 6.44
CA TYR A 153 2.41 8.90 5.07
C TYR A 153 1.35 9.99 4.92
N SER A 154 1.37 10.70 3.79
CA SER A 154 0.35 11.69 3.43
C SER A 154 -0.29 11.29 2.12
N PRO A 155 -1.62 11.46 1.93
CA PRO A 155 -2.28 11.24 0.63
C PRO A 155 -1.66 12.01 -0.54
N THR A 156 -0.94 13.09 -0.25
CA THR A 156 -0.23 13.91 -1.25
C THR A 156 1.17 13.40 -1.60
N GLY A 157 1.66 12.36 -0.91
CA GLY A 157 3.04 11.86 -1.01
C GLY A 157 4.09 12.72 -0.31
N ARG A 158 3.67 13.80 0.38
CA ARG A 158 4.54 14.68 1.17
C ARG A 158 4.09 14.77 2.62
N VAL A 159 4.98 14.41 3.53
CA VAL A 159 4.82 14.68 4.97
C VAL A 159 5.70 15.88 5.34
N ALA A 160 5.30 16.62 6.36
CA ALA A 160 6.19 17.60 6.99
C ALA A 160 7.29 16.86 7.78
N ASP A 161 8.48 17.46 7.84
CA ASP A 161 9.65 16.97 8.59
C ASP A 161 9.93 15.47 8.39
N PRO A 162 10.24 15.03 7.16
CA PRO A 162 10.39 13.61 6.86
C PRO A 162 11.71 13.04 7.38
N ASP A 163 11.65 11.82 7.92
CA ASP A 163 12.85 11.06 8.32
C ASP A 163 13.50 10.37 7.10
N PHE A 164 12.70 10.07 6.07
CA PHE A 164 13.22 9.46 4.85
C PHE A 164 12.38 9.76 3.62
N ALA A 165 12.99 9.55 2.46
CA ALA A 165 12.34 9.64 1.16
C ALA A 165 12.61 8.41 0.31
N ILE A 166 11.65 8.09 -0.57
CA ILE A 166 11.81 7.05 -1.58
C ILE A 166 11.50 7.67 -2.94
N ARG A 167 12.46 7.57 -3.86
CA ARG A 167 12.34 8.04 -5.24
C ARG A 167 12.32 6.86 -6.20
N GLY A 168 11.40 6.87 -7.16
CA GLY A 168 11.46 5.96 -8.30
C GLY A 168 12.56 6.38 -9.26
N THR A 169 13.39 5.43 -9.71
CA THR A 169 14.44 5.65 -10.73
C THR A 169 14.05 5.08 -12.09
N SER A 170 12.87 4.45 -12.19
CA SER A 170 12.33 3.85 -13.41
C SER A 170 10.87 4.26 -13.62
N PRO A 171 10.44 4.58 -14.87
CA PRO A 171 9.03 4.84 -15.16
C PRO A 171 8.08 3.68 -14.81
N LYS A 172 8.62 2.47 -14.59
CA LYS A 172 7.87 1.29 -14.15
C LYS A 172 7.27 1.46 -12.76
N THR A 173 7.86 2.27 -11.87
CA THR A 173 7.30 2.52 -10.53
C THR A 173 5.94 3.21 -10.62
N GLU A 174 5.72 4.02 -11.66
CA GLU A 174 4.44 4.72 -11.89
C GLU A 174 3.36 3.89 -12.62
N TYR A 175 3.63 2.65 -13.01
CA TYR A 175 2.65 1.82 -13.73
C TYR A 175 1.41 1.48 -12.90
N ASN A 176 1.60 1.07 -11.64
CA ASN A 176 0.50 0.74 -10.74
C ASN A 176 -0.22 1.99 -10.18
N PRO A 177 0.48 3.05 -9.72
CA PRO A 177 -0.17 4.30 -9.31
C PRO A 177 -1.12 4.86 -10.38
N LYS A 178 -0.69 4.90 -11.65
CA LYS A 178 -1.52 5.38 -12.76
C LYS A 178 -2.81 4.59 -12.93
N GLN A 179 -2.77 3.27 -12.70
CA GLN A 179 -3.95 2.41 -12.78
C GLN A 179 -4.86 2.52 -11.55
N VAL A 180 -4.35 2.90 -10.38
CA VAL A 180 -5.22 3.20 -9.23
C VAL A 180 -5.99 4.50 -9.47
N ILE A 181 -5.30 5.53 -9.96
CA ILE A 181 -5.90 6.84 -10.26
C ILE A 181 -6.89 6.71 -11.43
N LYS A 182 -6.48 6.03 -12.51
CA LYS A 182 -7.24 5.79 -13.73
C LYS A 182 -7.39 4.28 -13.96
N PRO A 183 -8.35 3.62 -13.30
CA PRO A 183 -8.57 2.19 -13.45
C PRO A 183 -8.93 1.85 -14.89
N PRO A 184 -8.52 0.66 -15.37
CA PRO A 184 -8.94 0.19 -16.68
C PRO A 184 -10.46 0.05 -16.71
N SER A 185 -11.05 0.37 -17.86
CA SER A 185 -12.45 0.10 -18.16
C SER A 185 -12.73 -1.41 -18.10
N ALA A 186 -14.01 -1.77 -17.94
CA ALA A 186 -14.42 -3.18 -17.94
C ALA A 186 -13.98 -3.91 -19.21
N GLN A 187 -14.07 -3.25 -20.38
CA GLN A 187 -13.62 -3.79 -21.66
C GLN A 187 -12.10 -4.03 -21.68
N GLU A 188 -11.30 -3.13 -21.11
CA GLU A 188 -9.85 -3.31 -21.03
C GLU A 188 -9.46 -4.44 -20.08
N VAL A 189 -10.21 -4.64 -18.99
CA VAL A 189 -10.02 -5.78 -18.08
C VAL A 189 -10.32 -7.09 -18.78
N GLU A 190 -11.46 -7.17 -19.48
CA GLU A 190 -11.86 -8.35 -20.24
C GLU A 190 -10.85 -8.68 -21.36
N ALA A 191 -10.39 -7.67 -22.11
CA ALA A 191 -9.36 -7.87 -23.13
C ALA A 191 -8.05 -8.41 -22.54
N ARG A 192 -7.65 -7.95 -21.35
CA ARG A 192 -6.46 -8.46 -20.64
C ARG A 192 -6.65 -9.89 -20.15
N ALA A 193 -7.84 -10.23 -19.64
CA ALA A 193 -8.20 -11.58 -19.22
C ALA A 193 -8.00 -12.60 -20.36
N VAL A 194 -8.57 -12.27 -21.53
CA VAL A 194 -8.46 -13.08 -22.75
C VAL A 194 -7.00 -13.22 -23.19
N ALA A 195 -6.25 -12.11 -23.23
CA ALA A 195 -4.85 -12.11 -23.63
C ALA A 195 -3.96 -12.94 -22.68
N ALA A 196 -4.28 -12.97 -21.39
CA ALA A 196 -3.50 -13.65 -20.38
C ALA A 196 -3.80 -15.15 -20.24
N LYS A 197 -4.69 -15.70 -21.08
CA LYS A 197 -5.03 -17.14 -21.15
C LYS A 197 -5.41 -17.75 -19.78
N GLY A 198 -6.06 -16.99 -18.90
CA GLY A 198 -6.57 -17.50 -17.62
C GLY A 198 -5.55 -17.66 -16.47
N LEU A 199 -4.27 -17.31 -16.66
CA LEU A 199 -3.21 -17.56 -15.66
C LEU A 199 -2.95 -16.41 -14.67
N VAL A 200 -3.76 -15.35 -14.70
CA VAL A 200 -3.58 -14.14 -13.88
C VAL A 200 -4.91 -13.71 -13.28
N LYS A 201 -4.89 -12.98 -12.15
CA LYS A 201 -6.09 -12.48 -11.46
C LYS A 201 -7.03 -11.72 -12.38
N GLU A 202 -6.54 -11.06 -13.43
CA GLU A 202 -7.38 -10.32 -14.38
C GLU A 202 -8.37 -11.23 -15.13
N ALA A 203 -8.14 -12.54 -15.17
CA ALA A 203 -9.07 -13.52 -15.72
C ALA A 203 -10.09 -14.07 -14.72
N ASP A 204 -10.00 -13.65 -13.45
CA ASP A 204 -10.95 -14.01 -12.39
C ASP A 204 -12.14 -13.04 -12.40
N LEU A 205 -13.36 -13.57 -12.51
CA LEU A 205 -14.59 -12.78 -12.48
C LEU A 205 -14.77 -12.05 -11.15
N ASP A 206 -14.33 -12.65 -10.04
CA ASP A 206 -14.39 -12.00 -8.73
C ASP A 206 -13.45 -10.80 -8.67
N TYR A 207 -12.30 -10.87 -9.34
CA TYR A 207 -11.38 -9.73 -9.46
C TYR A 207 -12.00 -8.61 -10.29
N ALA A 208 -12.59 -8.93 -11.44
CA ALA A 208 -13.25 -7.92 -12.29
C ALA A 208 -14.40 -7.23 -11.55
N ARG A 209 -15.23 -8.00 -10.83
CA ARG A 209 -16.32 -7.49 -10.00
C ARG A 209 -15.80 -6.64 -8.85
N TRP A 210 -14.75 -7.09 -8.16
CA TRP A 210 -14.11 -6.33 -7.09
C TRP A 210 -13.60 -4.98 -7.60
N LEU A 211 -12.84 -4.99 -8.70
CA LEU A 211 -12.33 -3.78 -9.33
C LEU A 211 -13.45 -2.79 -9.67
N GLN A 212 -14.54 -3.27 -10.28
CA GLN A 212 -15.69 -2.43 -10.62
C GLN A 212 -16.35 -1.83 -9.37
N VAL A 213 -16.70 -2.68 -8.39
CA VAL A 213 -17.41 -2.27 -7.17
C VAL A 213 -16.57 -1.31 -6.33
N ARG A 214 -15.27 -1.54 -6.20
CA ARG A 214 -14.38 -0.64 -5.44
C ARG A 214 -13.99 0.61 -6.21
N SER A 215 -13.86 0.55 -7.54
CA SER A 215 -13.62 1.76 -8.35
C SER A 215 -14.75 2.76 -8.27
N ALA A 216 -15.98 2.30 -8.02
CA ALA A 216 -17.16 3.13 -7.80
C ALA A 216 -17.21 3.80 -6.41
N ASP A 217 -16.32 3.44 -5.47
CA ASP A 217 -16.26 4.09 -4.14
C ASP A 217 -15.74 5.55 -4.22
N VAL A 218 -15.13 5.94 -5.34
CA VAL A 218 -14.49 7.26 -5.53
C VAL A 218 -14.96 7.93 -6.82
N GLY A 219 -15.19 9.23 -6.76
CA GLY A 219 -15.71 10.03 -7.87
C GLY A 219 -14.62 10.61 -8.77
N ALA A 220 -15.05 11.25 -9.86
CA ALA A 220 -14.15 11.92 -10.80
C ALA A 220 -13.32 13.04 -10.13
N GLN A 221 -13.92 13.77 -9.17
CA GLN A 221 -13.21 14.81 -8.43
C GLN A 221 -12.10 14.24 -7.54
N ASP A 222 -12.35 13.11 -6.86
CA ASP A 222 -11.33 12.44 -6.04
C ASP A 222 -10.14 11.99 -6.90
N ARG A 223 -10.43 11.42 -8.07
CA ARG A 223 -9.41 11.02 -9.06
C ARG A 223 -8.63 12.22 -9.57
N ALA A 224 -9.29 13.34 -9.85
CA ALA A 224 -8.62 14.56 -10.28
C ALA A 224 -7.69 15.13 -9.18
N ARG A 225 -8.14 15.12 -7.92
CA ARG A 225 -7.30 15.51 -6.77
C ARG A 225 -6.08 14.61 -6.62
N ALA A 226 -6.28 13.29 -6.65
CA ALA A 226 -5.18 12.32 -6.56
C ALA A 226 -4.19 12.46 -7.73
N ALA A 227 -4.69 12.67 -8.96
CA ALA A 227 -3.86 12.93 -10.14
C ALA A 227 -3.04 14.21 -9.98
N SER A 228 -3.66 15.30 -9.55
CA SER A 228 -2.98 16.59 -9.34
C SER A 228 -1.93 16.51 -8.24
N ALA A 229 -2.24 15.83 -7.11
CA ALA A 229 -1.28 15.62 -6.04
C ALA A 229 -0.08 14.76 -6.50
N ARG A 230 -0.33 13.72 -7.29
CA ARG A 230 0.72 12.87 -7.86
C ARG A 230 1.61 13.64 -8.83
N GLU A 231 1.03 14.47 -9.68
CA GLU A 231 1.77 15.31 -10.62
C GLU A 231 2.66 16.34 -9.89
N ALA A 232 2.16 16.92 -8.80
CA ALA A 232 2.90 17.91 -8.00
C ALA A 232 4.20 17.36 -7.36
N ILE A 233 4.33 16.04 -7.23
CA ILE A 233 5.53 15.38 -6.69
C ILE A 233 6.33 14.62 -7.76
N SER A 234 5.94 14.75 -9.03
CA SER A 234 6.58 14.16 -10.19
C SER A 234 7.62 15.12 -10.77
N CYS A 235 8.80 14.60 -11.08
CA CYS A 235 9.84 15.28 -11.86
C CYS A 235 10.27 14.32 -12.98
N ASP A 236 10.11 14.73 -14.23
CA ASP A 236 10.39 13.91 -15.42
C ASP A 236 9.66 12.56 -15.42
N GLY A 237 8.44 12.53 -14.89
CA GLY A 237 7.61 11.33 -14.79
C GLY A 237 8.07 10.34 -13.71
N LEU A 238 9.01 10.72 -12.86
CA LEU A 238 9.47 9.97 -11.70
C LEU A 238 9.03 10.70 -10.42
N VAL A 239 8.50 9.95 -9.47
CA VAL A 239 8.01 10.51 -8.22
C VAL A 239 9.05 10.37 -7.11
N ARG A 240 9.05 11.32 -6.19
CA ARG A 240 9.69 11.17 -4.86
C ARG A 240 8.60 11.29 -3.81
N GLU A 241 8.47 10.32 -2.92
CA GLU A 241 7.59 10.37 -1.76
C GLU A 241 8.43 10.50 -0.49
N THR A 242 7.85 11.08 0.56
CA THR A 242 8.52 11.30 1.85
C THR A 242 7.67 10.81 2.99
N TYR A 243 8.32 10.32 4.05
CA TYR A 243 7.70 9.57 5.13
C TYR A 243 8.34 9.91 6.47
N ARG A 244 7.58 9.69 7.54
CA ARG A 244 8.13 9.68 8.91
C ARG A 244 8.07 8.27 9.47
N ARG A 245 9.04 7.93 10.31
CA ARG A 245 8.95 6.83 11.26
C ARG A 245 8.18 7.31 12.47
N ILE A 246 7.49 6.38 13.11
CA ILE A 246 6.73 6.67 14.32
C ILE A 246 6.84 5.44 15.24
N PRO A 247 7.01 5.64 16.57
CA PRO A 247 6.88 4.55 17.52
C PRO A 247 5.55 3.82 17.36
N VAL A 248 5.53 2.51 17.58
CA VAL A 248 4.33 1.69 17.34
C VAL A 248 3.20 2.10 18.28
N ASP A 249 3.49 2.27 19.57
CA ASP A 249 2.54 2.77 20.56
C ASP A 249 1.90 4.11 20.15
N GLU A 250 2.69 5.03 19.61
CA GLU A 250 2.19 6.29 19.08
C GLU A 250 1.33 6.08 17.81
N ALA A 251 1.74 5.19 16.91
CA ALA A 251 0.95 4.87 15.71
C ALA A 251 -0.45 4.33 16.07
N LEU A 252 -0.56 3.56 17.15
CA LEU A 252 -1.84 3.02 17.63
C LEU A 252 -2.80 4.11 18.14
N LEU A 253 -2.28 5.26 18.56
CA LEU A 253 -3.08 6.43 18.95
C LEU A 253 -3.55 7.25 17.74
N CYS A 254 -3.05 6.96 16.54
CA CYS A 254 -3.40 7.65 15.29
C CYS A 254 -4.35 6.83 14.39
N LEU A 255 -4.80 5.65 14.85
CA LEU A 255 -5.78 4.80 14.14
C LEU A 255 -7.19 5.40 14.07
#